data_AF-C9PRJ7-F1
#
_entry.id   AF-C9PRJ7-F1
#
_cell.length_a   1.000
_cell.length_b   1.000
_cell.length_c   1.000
_cell.angle_alpha   90.00
_cell.angle_beta   90.00
_cell.angle_gamma   90.00
#
_symmetry.space_group_name_H-M   'P 1'
#
loop_
_entity.id
_entity.type
_entity.pdbx_description
1 polymer ?
#
loop_
_entity_poly.entity_id
_entity_poly.type
_entity_poly.pdbx_seq_one_letter_code
_entity_poly.pdbx_strand_id
1 'polypeptide(L)'
;MKSTTVVMKPRSTVTNRVLNTGEAVSVIESEGGKAVKIYAKPDQFGHRQEIANIPYDKRGLPIFDDVSKFTTKIEKPKNYQETNSESRRIAEMKSATFALKQAIERGEVNKNQFTDQQLKEIYSGKAQINKYTWHHNGQSSPNNMQLIPKSIHDAVQHIGEGALSEGR
;
A
#
# COMPACT_ATOMS: atom_id res chain seq x y z
N MET A 1 9.81 -11.10 31.06
CA MET A 1 8.49 -11.55 31.55
C MET A 1 7.79 -12.25 30.39
N LYS A 2 7.29 -13.49 30.57
CA LYS A 2 6.53 -14.20 29.53
C LYS A 2 5.03 -14.01 29.81
N SER A 3 4.26 -13.70 28.77
CA SER A 3 2.80 -13.59 28.86
C SER A 3 2.21 -14.94 29.28
N THR A 4 1.31 -14.95 30.26
CA THR A 4 0.62 -16.14 30.80
C THR A 4 -0.82 -16.26 30.31
N THR A 5 -1.22 -15.47 29.32
CA THR A 5 -2.61 -15.48 28.82
C THR A 5 -2.83 -16.71 27.93
N VAL A 6 -3.54 -17.71 28.46
CA VAL A 6 -4.15 -18.79 27.67
C VAL A 6 -5.53 -18.30 27.24
N VAL A 7 -5.67 -17.94 25.96
CA VAL A 7 -6.99 -17.59 25.39
C VAL A 7 -7.79 -18.88 25.22
N MET A 8 -8.83 -19.08 26.02
CA MET A 8 -9.77 -20.18 25.82
C MET A 8 -10.72 -19.83 24.67
N LYS A 9 -10.58 -20.55 23.55
CA LYS A 9 -11.35 -20.42 22.29
C LYS A 9 -10.94 -19.19 21.44
N PRO A 10 -9.70 -19.12 20.97
CA PRO A 10 -9.32 -18.07 20.02
C PRO A 10 -10.24 -18.16 18.79
N ARG A 11 -10.99 -17.09 18.52
CA ARG A 11 -11.76 -16.97 17.29
C ARG A 11 -10.86 -16.34 16.24
N SER A 12 -10.45 -17.14 15.27
CA SER A 12 -9.88 -16.63 14.03
C SER A 12 -10.86 -16.88 12.90
N THR A 13 -11.14 -15.85 12.10
CA THR A 13 -11.94 -15.97 10.88
C THR A 13 -11.01 -15.85 9.69
N VAL A 14 -11.16 -16.78 8.73
CA VAL A 14 -10.50 -16.71 7.44
C VAL A 14 -11.54 -16.54 6.36
N THR A 15 -11.51 -15.41 5.66
CA THR A 15 -12.39 -15.16 4.51
C THR A 15 -11.57 -15.19 3.24
N ASN A 16 -11.90 -16.10 2.32
CA ASN A 16 -11.22 -16.25 1.04
C ASN A 16 -12.06 -15.66 -0.09
N ARG A 17 -11.41 -14.95 -1.02
CA ARG A 17 -12.03 -14.43 -2.25
C ARG A 17 -11.05 -14.54 -3.41
N VAL A 18 -11.57 -14.61 -4.64
CA VAL A 18 -10.77 -14.50 -5.87
C VAL A 18 -11.15 -13.19 -6.54
N LEU A 19 -10.16 -12.35 -6.84
CA LEU A 19 -10.38 -11.09 -7.53
C LEU A 19 -10.70 -11.34 -9.01
N ASN A 20 -11.37 -10.39 -9.67
CA ASN A 20 -11.63 -10.46 -11.11
C ASN A 20 -10.35 -10.57 -11.95
N THR A 21 -9.24 -10.11 -11.39
CA THR A 21 -7.92 -10.23 -11.99
C THR A 21 -7.34 -11.64 -11.90
N GLY A 22 -7.83 -12.51 -11.00
CA GLY A 22 -7.48 -13.94 -10.85
C GLY A 22 -6.64 -14.29 -9.62
N GLU A 23 -6.09 -13.29 -8.93
CA GLU A 23 -5.42 -13.42 -7.63
C GLU A 23 -6.40 -13.90 -6.55
N ALA A 24 -5.92 -14.75 -5.64
CA ALA A 24 -6.68 -15.12 -4.44
C ALA A 24 -6.27 -14.24 -3.27
N VAL A 25 -7.23 -13.91 -2.42
CA VAL A 25 -7.02 -13.10 -1.23
C VAL A 25 -7.62 -13.81 -0.03
N SER A 26 -6.85 -13.89 1.06
CA SER A 26 -7.29 -14.42 2.34
C SER A 26 -7.21 -13.33 3.39
N VAL A 27 -8.35 -12.99 4.00
CA VAL A 27 -8.40 -12.15 5.20
C VAL A 27 -8.27 -13.05 6.40
N ILE A 28 -7.33 -12.73 7.26
CA ILE A 28 -7.13 -13.42 8.53
C ILE A 28 -7.41 -12.39 9.61
N GLU A 29 -8.45 -12.62 10.40
CA GLU A 29 -8.75 -11.85 11.59
C GLU A 29 -8.60 -12.78 12.80
N SER A 30 -7.93 -12.30 13.84
CA SER A 30 -7.73 -13.00 15.11
C SER A 30 -7.82 -11.99 16.25
N GLU A 31 -7.98 -12.46 17.49
CA GLU A 31 -8.01 -11.58 18.66
C GLU A 31 -6.75 -10.71 18.75
N GLY A 32 -6.88 -9.44 18.32
CA GLY A 32 -5.82 -8.43 18.35
C GLY A 32 -5.16 -8.10 17.00
N GLY A 33 -5.56 -8.72 15.88
CA GLY A 33 -4.91 -8.44 14.60
C GLY A 33 -5.70 -8.84 13.36
N LYS A 34 -5.48 -8.09 12.29
CA LYS A 34 -6.01 -8.34 10.94
C LYS A 34 -4.86 -8.35 9.95
N ALA A 35 -4.90 -9.27 8.99
CA ALA A 35 -3.98 -9.30 7.86
C ALA A 35 -4.70 -9.70 6.58
N VAL A 36 -4.24 -9.17 5.45
CA VAL A 36 -4.69 -9.55 4.12
C VAL A 36 -3.53 -10.20 3.39
N LYS A 37 -3.65 -11.52 3.14
CA LYS A 37 -2.72 -12.27 2.32
C LYS A 37 -3.19 -12.28 0.88
N ILE A 38 -2.32 -11.95 -0.06
CA ILE A 38 -2.57 -11.94 -1.49
C ILE A 38 -1.72 -13.01 -2.12
N TYR A 39 -2.35 -13.85 -2.95
CA TYR A 39 -1.70 -14.92 -3.68
C TYR A 39 -1.90 -14.72 -5.18
N ALA A 40 -0.89 -15.12 -5.94
CA ALA A 40 -0.95 -15.12 -7.38
C ALA A 40 -2.08 -16.01 -7.92
N LYS A 41 -2.32 -15.85 -9.22
CA LYS A 41 -3.06 -16.83 -10.01
C LYS A 41 -2.42 -18.21 -9.82
N PRO A 42 -3.22 -19.29 -9.84
CA PRO A 42 -2.66 -20.62 -9.86
C PRO A 42 -1.73 -20.78 -11.07
N ASP A 43 -0.59 -21.43 -10.87
CA ASP A 43 0.22 -21.93 -11.97
C ASP A 43 -0.49 -23.09 -12.69
N GLN A 44 0.17 -23.67 -13.70
CA GLN A 44 -0.38 -24.81 -14.46
C GLN A 44 -0.68 -26.06 -13.60
N PHE A 45 -0.16 -26.11 -12.37
CA PHE A 45 -0.37 -27.21 -11.42
C PHE A 45 -1.36 -26.84 -10.30
N GLY A 46 -1.92 -25.63 -10.33
CA GLY A 46 -2.85 -25.16 -9.30
C GLY A 46 -2.16 -24.51 -8.09
N HIS A 47 -0.83 -24.41 -8.06
CA HIS A 47 -0.12 -23.81 -6.94
C HIS A 47 -0.22 -22.28 -6.99
N ARG A 48 -0.37 -21.68 -5.81
CA ARG A 48 -0.42 -20.23 -5.67
C ARG A 48 0.79 -19.74 -4.88
N GLN A 49 1.52 -18.79 -5.45
CA GLN A 49 2.60 -18.08 -4.77
C GLN A 49 2.04 -16.95 -3.92
N GLU A 50 2.49 -16.82 -2.67
CA GLU A 50 2.20 -15.64 -1.84
C GLU A 50 2.88 -14.41 -2.46
N ILE A 51 2.09 -13.38 -2.80
CA ILE A 51 2.55 -12.10 -3.34
C ILE A 51 2.81 -11.11 -2.21
N ALA A 52 1.93 -11.09 -1.21
CA ALA A 52 2.01 -10.15 -0.10
C ALA A 52 1.24 -10.64 1.12
N ASN A 53 1.67 -10.19 2.30
CA ASN A 53 0.96 -10.32 3.57
C ASN A 53 0.91 -8.93 4.21
N ILE A 54 -0.25 -8.28 4.16
CA ILE A 54 -0.42 -6.90 4.59
C ILE A 54 -1.09 -6.90 5.97
N PRO A 55 -0.34 -6.71 7.07
CA PRO A 55 -0.93 -6.58 8.40
C PRO A 55 -1.60 -5.22 8.58
N TYR A 56 -2.49 -5.14 9.55
CA TYR A 56 -3.15 -3.91 9.95
C TYR A 56 -2.67 -3.48 11.33
N ASP A 57 -2.52 -2.18 11.56
CA ASP A 57 -2.25 -1.66 12.90
C ASP A 57 -3.52 -1.71 13.79
N LYS A 58 -3.34 -1.35 15.07
CA LYS A 58 -4.43 -1.29 16.05
C LYS A 58 -5.57 -0.32 15.70
N ARG A 59 -5.38 0.58 14.73
CA ARG A 59 -6.40 1.52 14.24
C ARG A 59 -7.15 0.97 13.03
N GLY A 60 -6.78 -0.21 12.52
CA GLY A 60 -7.37 -0.77 11.32
C GLY A 60 -6.82 -0.15 10.03
N LEU A 61 -5.63 0.46 10.07
CA LEU A 61 -4.93 0.91 8.87
C LEU A 61 -4.02 -0.21 8.34
N PRO A 62 -3.90 -0.41 7.02
CA PRO A 62 -2.98 -1.39 6.43
C PRO A 62 -1.52 -0.90 6.45
N ILE A 63 -0.58 -1.79 6.76
CA ILE A 63 0.87 -1.55 6.80
C ILE A 63 1.51 -2.10 5.52
N PHE A 64 1.97 -1.20 4.65
CA PHE A 64 2.54 -1.57 3.33
C PHE A 64 4.07 -1.57 3.28
N ASP A 65 4.75 -1.52 4.43
CA ASP A 65 6.20 -1.34 4.51
C ASP A 65 6.99 -2.39 3.69
N ASP A 66 6.57 -3.65 3.74
CA ASP A 66 7.24 -4.75 3.02
C ASP A 66 7.08 -4.69 1.49
N VAL A 67 6.11 -3.91 0.99
CA VAL A 67 5.80 -3.81 -0.45
C VAL A 67 6.09 -2.42 -1.02
N SER A 68 6.48 -1.47 -0.18
CA SER A 68 6.86 -0.11 -0.59
C SER A 68 8.16 -0.12 -1.38
N LYS A 69 8.15 0.54 -2.55
CA LYS A 69 9.35 0.78 -3.37
C LYS A 69 10.10 2.04 -2.99
N PHE A 70 9.39 3.00 -2.42
CA PHE A 70 9.97 4.27 -2.00
C PHE A 70 9.04 4.97 -1.01
N THR A 71 9.64 5.61 -0.02
CA THR A 71 8.92 6.36 1.01
C THR A 71 9.46 7.80 1.04
N THR A 72 8.55 8.78 1.10
CA THR A 72 8.91 10.20 1.19
C THR A 72 7.94 10.97 2.08
N LYS A 73 8.33 12.16 2.52
CA LYS A 73 7.46 13.04 3.31
C LYS A 73 6.29 13.53 2.47
N ILE A 74 5.18 13.85 3.14
CA ILE A 74 4.06 14.56 2.51
C ILE A 74 4.44 16.03 2.38
N GLU A 75 4.60 16.50 1.14
CA GLU A 75 4.77 17.92 0.84
C GLU A 75 3.41 18.54 0.47
N LYS A 76 2.95 19.49 1.30
CA LYS A 76 1.67 20.16 1.09
C LYS A 76 1.79 21.26 0.03
N PRO A 77 0.88 21.35 -0.96
CA PRO A 77 0.85 22.47 -1.91
C PRO A 77 0.64 23.83 -1.21
N LYS A 78 1.13 24.92 -1.81
CA LYS A 78 1.05 26.29 -1.26
C LYS A 78 -0.36 26.73 -0.88
N ASN A 79 -1.37 26.38 -1.70
CA ASN A 79 -2.76 26.75 -1.47
C ASN A 79 -3.56 25.60 -0.84
N TYR A 80 -2.92 24.83 0.04
CA TYR A 80 -3.52 23.62 0.63
C TYR A 80 -4.94 23.92 1.13
N GLN A 81 -5.11 24.89 2.03
CA GLN A 81 -6.40 25.18 2.68
C GLN A 81 -7.53 25.57 1.72
N GLU A 82 -7.20 26.16 0.57
CA GLU A 82 -8.16 26.67 -0.43
C GLU A 82 -8.48 25.63 -1.53
N THR A 83 -7.70 24.55 -1.60
CA THR A 83 -7.83 23.51 -2.63
C THR A 83 -8.76 22.41 -2.15
N ASN A 84 -9.57 21.82 -3.03
CA ASN A 84 -10.39 20.66 -2.68
C ASN A 84 -9.53 19.40 -2.38
N SER A 85 -10.11 18.39 -1.72
CA SER A 85 -9.38 17.19 -1.28
C SER A 85 -8.74 16.40 -2.43
N GLU A 86 -9.43 16.26 -3.56
CA GLU A 86 -8.93 15.54 -4.74
C GLU A 86 -7.69 16.23 -5.33
N SER A 87 -7.78 17.54 -5.55
CA SER A 87 -6.67 18.35 -6.07
C SER A 87 -5.48 18.38 -5.10
N ARG A 88 -5.71 18.41 -3.78
CA ARG A 88 -4.64 18.26 -2.78
C ARG A 88 -3.93 16.92 -2.92
N ARG A 89 -4.70 15.83 -2.98
CA ARG A 89 -4.18 14.47 -3.10
C ARG A 89 -3.33 14.33 -4.36
N ILE A 90 -3.81 14.81 -5.51
CA ILE A 90 -3.06 14.78 -6.77
C ILE A 90 -1.76 15.60 -6.65
N ALA A 91 -1.79 16.76 -6.00
CA ALA A 91 -0.60 17.59 -5.81
C ALA A 91 0.45 16.92 -4.90
N GLU A 92 0.03 16.30 -3.79
CA GLU A 92 0.91 15.54 -2.90
C GLU A 92 1.55 14.34 -3.63
N MET A 93 0.78 13.63 -4.46
CA MET A 93 1.29 12.53 -5.28
C MET A 93 2.32 12.99 -6.32
N LYS A 94 2.08 14.12 -6.98
CA LYS A 94 3.07 14.71 -7.90
C LYS A 94 4.36 15.11 -7.17
N SER A 95 4.23 15.68 -5.97
CA SER A 95 5.38 16.05 -5.14
C SER A 95 6.17 14.82 -4.70
N ALA A 96 5.48 13.73 -4.35
CA ALA A 96 6.10 12.45 -4.05
C ALA A 96 6.84 11.84 -5.26
N THR A 97 6.26 11.93 -6.47
CA THR A 97 6.94 11.53 -7.72
C THR A 97 8.19 12.37 -7.97
N PHE A 98 8.14 13.67 -7.70
CA PHE A 98 9.30 14.54 -7.83
C PHE A 98 10.40 14.15 -6.83
N ALA A 99 10.06 13.83 -5.57
CA ALA A 99 11.02 13.34 -4.59
C ALA A 99 11.68 12.01 -5.03
N LEU A 100 10.89 11.09 -5.60
CA LEU A 100 11.41 9.84 -6.18
C LEU A 100 12.37 10.12 -7.34
N LYS A 101 11.98 11.01 -8.27
CA LYS A 101 12.85 11.43 -9.37
C LYS A 101 14.20 11.92 -8.85
N GLN A 102 14.19 12.83 -7.88
CA GLN A 102 15.43 13.36 -7.31
C GLN A 102 16.25 12.28 -6.61
N ALA A 103 15.63 11.35 -5.89
CA ALA A 103 16.32 10.24 -5.24
C ALA A 103 16.99 9.30 -6.26
N ILE A 104 16.35 9.07 -7.41
CA ILE A 104 16.96 8.34 -8.54
C ILE A 104 18.15 9.11 -9.11
N GLU A 105 18.01 10.42 -9.34
CA GLU A 105 19.08 11.28 -9.87
C GLU A 105 20.28 11.36 -8.92
N ARG A 106 20.06 11.31 -7.60
CA ARG A 106 21.11 11.24 -6.58
C ARG A 106 21.71 9.83 -6.40
N GLY A 107 21.16 8.81 -7.06
CA GLY A 107 21.61 7.42 -6.91
C GLY A 107 21.16 6.73 -5.62
N GLU A 108 20.28 7.35 -4.83
CA GLU A 108 19.69 6.78 -3.60
C GLU A 108 18.69 5.67 -3.93
N VAL A 109 18.07 5.75 -5.12
CA VAL A 109 17.12 4.77 -5.63
C VAL A 109 17.63 4.21 -6.95
N ASN A 110 17.84 2.89 -7.01
CA ASN A 110 18.29 2.23 -8.22
C ASN A 110 17.19 2.30 -9.31
N LYS A 111 17.44 3.01 -10.41
CA LYS A 111 16.49 3.16 -11.52
C LYS A 111 16.08 1.83 -12.17
N ASN A 112 16.93 0.80 -12.09
CA ASN A 112 16.69 -0.50 -12.75
C ASN A 112 15.53 -1.29 -12.10
N GLN A 113 14.99 -0.84 -10.97
CA GLN A 113 13.77 -1.41 -10.39
C GLN A 113 12.50 -0.98 -11.14
N PHE A 114 12.61 0.01 -12.03
CA PHE A 114 11.51 0.56 -12.82
C PHE A 114 11.69 0.22 -14.30
N THR A 115 10.57 0.03 -14.99
CA THR A 115 10.58 -0.12 -16.45
C THR A 115 10.79 1.23 -17.14
N ASP A 116 11.17 1.23 -18.42
CA ASP A 116 11.34 2.47 -19.19
C ASP A 116 10.09 3.36 -19.19
N GLN A 117 8.90 2.74 -19.25
CA GLN A 117 7.64 3.48 -19.15
C GLN A 117 7.49 4.14 -17.78
N GLN A 118 7.78 3.42 -16.70
CA GLN A 118 7.69 3.96 -15.34
C GLN A 118 8.72 5.08 -15.12
N LEU A 119 9.94 4.92 -15.64
CA LEU A 119 10.95 5.97 -15.61
C LEU A 119 10.47 7.22 -16.34
N LYS A 120 9.92 7.12 -17.56
CA LYS A 120 9.33 8.27 -18.29
C LYS A 120 8.28 8.99 -17.44
N GLU A 121 7.42 8.23 -16.77
CA GLU A 121 6.36 8.79 -15.93
C GLU A 121 6.89 9.49 -14.69
N ILE A 122 7.89 8.89 -14.03
CA ILE A 122 8.62 9.49 -12.91
C ILE A 122 9.30 10.79 -13.33
N TYR A 123 10.05 10.78 -14.43
CA TYR A 123 10.77 11.94 -14.93
C TYR A 123 9.85 13.07 -15.41
N SER A 124 8.63 12.73 -15.87
CA SER A 124 7.56 13.68 -16.21
C SER A 124 6.74 14.16 -14.99
N GLY A 125 6.96 13.63 -13.79
CA GLY A 125 6.26 14.04 -12.57
C GLY A 125 4.78 13.62 -12.53
N LYS A 126 4.40 12.48 -13.12
CA LYS A 126 3.00 12.02 -13.06
C LYS A 126 2.56 11.71 -11.63
N ALA A 127 1.29 11.95 -11.32
CA ALA A 127 0.68 11.58 -10.05
C ALA A 127 0.50 10.06 -9.88
N GLN A 128 0.49 9.32 -10.98
CA GLN A 128 0.43 7.85 -11.00
C GLN A 128 1.49 7.31 -11.95
N ILE A 129 2.05 6.17 -11.58
CA ILE A 129 3.09 5.46 -12.32
C ILE A 129 2.51 4.11 -12.71
N ASN A 130 2.77 3.62 -13.91
CA ASN A 130 2.21 2.37 -14.41
C ASN A 130 2.43 1.22 -13.40
N LYS A 131 1.36 0.51 -13.03
CA LYS A 131 1.31 -0.55 -12.01
C LYS A 131 1.63 -0.13 -10.55
N TYR A 132 1.84 1.15 -10.29
CA TYR A 132 2.11 1.67 -8.94
C TYR A 132 1.14 2.80 -8.57
N THR A 133 0.92 2.99 -7.28
CA THR A 133 0.18 4.13 -6.76
C THR A 133 0.87 4.65 -5.51
N TRP A 134 0.71 5.95 -5.28
CA TRP A 134 1.06 6.56 -4.01
C TRP A 134 -0.02 6.26 -2.97
N HIS A 135 0.42 5.82 -1.80
CA HIS A 135 -0.40 5.55 -0.62
C HIS A 135 -0.03 6.54 0.50
N HIS A 136 -1.04 7.20 1.07
CA HIS A 136 -0.89 8.06 2.24
C HIS A 136 -0.80 7.20 3.50
N ASN A 137 0.41 7.01 4.01
CA ASN A 137 0.65 6.23 5.22
C ASN A 137 0.42 7.10 6.47
N GLY A 138 -0.81 7.05 6.98
CA GLY A 138 -1.22 7.68 8.25
C GLY A 138 -0.78 6.92 9.50
N GLN A 139 -0.05 5.80 9.34
CA GLN A 139 0.38 5.00 10.49
C GLN A 139 1.65 5.53 11.13
N SER A 140 2.51 6.12 10.29
CA SER A 140 3.76 6.76 10.68
C SER A 140 3.55 8.11 11.39
N SER A 141 4.53 8.54 12.18
CA SER A 141 4.59 9.89 12.77
C SER A 141 5.98 10.49 12.52
N PRO A 142 6.11 11.50 11.64
CA PRO A 142 5.04 12.12 10.85
C PRO A 142 4.51 11.20 9.74
N ASN A 143 3.27 11.45 9.28
CA ASN A 143 2.68 10.79 8.12
C ASN A 143 3.58 10.93 6.88
N ASN A 144 3.58 9.91 6.02
CA ASN A 144 4.42 9.87 4.82
C ASN A 144 3.66 9.31 3.59
N MET A 145 4.32 9.36 2.43
CA MET A 145 3.86 8.79 1.16
C MET A 145 4.67 7.55 0.83
N GLN A 146 4.01 6.46 0.44
CA GLN A 146 4.64 5.22 0.01
C GLN A 146 4.26 4.89 -1.43
N LEU A 147 5.23 4.56 -2.28
CA LEU A 147 4.97 4.06 -3.63
C LEU A 147 4.79 2.53 -3.57
N ILE A 148 3.57 2.04 -3.79
CA ILE A 148 3.24 0.62 -3.64
C ILE A 148 2.61 0.04 -4.91
N PRO A 149 2.71 -1.29 -5.16
CA PRO A 149 2.03 -1.92 -6.29
C PRO A 149 0.52 -1.67 -6.24
N LYS A 150 -0.04 -1.17 -7.34
CA LYS A 150 -1.47 -0.81 -7.43
C LYS A 150 -2.37 -2.02 -7.19
N SER A 151 -1.99 -3.20 -7.69
CA SER A 151 -2.75 -4.44 -7.47
C SER A 151 -2.86 -4.81 -5.99
N ILE A 152 -1.80 -4.60 -5.21
CA ILE A 152 -1.81 -4.87 -3.76
C ILE A 152 -2.68 -3.83 -3.04
N HIS A 153 -2.52 -2.54 -3.37
CA HIS A 153 -3.36 -1.48 -2.81
C HIS A 153 -4.85 -1.74 -3.03
N ASP A 154 -5.24 -2.03 -4.27
CA ASP A 154 -6.64 -2.25 -4.65
C ASP A 154 -7.21 -3.54 -4.02
N ALA A 155 -6.43 -4.63 -3.97
CA ALA A 155 -6.81 -5.87 -3.32
C ALA A 155 -7.11 -5.69 -1.82
N VAL A 156 -6.29 -4.90 -1.13
CA VAL A 156 -6.48 -4.58 0.29
C VAL A 156 -7.71 -3.71 0.50
N GLN A 157 -7.99 -2.77 -0.41
CA GLN A 157 -9.17 -1.90 -0.37
C GLN A 157 -10.49 -2.68 -0.54
N HIS A 158 -10.59 -3.55 -1.56
CA HIS A 158 -11.81 -4.31 -1.88
C HIS A 158 -12.25 -5.33 -0.81
N ILE A 159 -11.34 -5.63 0.11
CA ILE A 159 -11.52 -6.68 1.11
C ILE A 159 -11.70 -6.09 2.51
N GLY A 160 -11.33 -4.82 2.68
CA GLY A 160 -11.58 -4.02 3.87
C GLY A 160 -12.79 -3.09 3.74
N GLU A 161 -13.89 -3.49 3.09
CA GLU A 161 -15.13 -2.70 2.93
C GLU A 161 -15.91 -2.43 4.25
N GLY A 162 -15.20 -2.09 5.33
CA GLY A 162 -15.59 -1.00 6.22
C GLY A 162 -14.64 0.15 5.92
N ALA A 163 -15.09 1.10 5.10
CA ALA A 163 -14.32 2.24 4.67
C ALA A 163 -13.76 3.06 5.85
N LEU A 164 -12.51 2.82 6.22
CA LEU A 164 -11.62 3.90 6.67
C LEU A 164 -11.11 4.58 5.40
N SER A 165 -12.03 5.26 4.69
CA SER A 165 -11.63 6.12 3.58
C SER A 165 -10.86 7.27 4.20
N GLU A 166 -9.56 7.27 3.93
CA GLU A 166 -8.60 8.29 4.34
C GLU A 166 -8.30 8.22 5.84
N GLY A 167 -7.04 8.11 6.25
CA GLY A 167 -6.64 8.26 7.65
C GLY A 167 -6.95 9.68 8.18
N ARG A 168 -8.24 9.94 8.42
CA ARG A 168 -8.81 11.06 9.15
C ARG A 168 -9.37 10.58 10.47
#